data_AF-A0A7V6PBD6-F1
#
_entry.id   AF-A0A7V6PBD6-F1
#
_cell.length_a   1.000
_cell.length_b   1.000
_cell.length_c   1.000
_cell.angle_alpha   90.00
_cell.angle_beta   90.00
_cell.angle_gamma   90.00
#
_symmetry.space_group_name_H-M   'P 1'
#
loop_
_entity.id
_entity.type
_entity.pdbx_description
1 polymer ?
#
loop_
_entity_poly.entity_id
_entity_poly.type
_entity_poly.pdbx_seq_one_letter_code
_entity_poly.pdbx_strand_id
1 'polypeptide(L)'
;MPKLDFLTLYIVIFLNSLTVCIIWTAIAFSYRKFRPARLWLLSTTLLLVGGFVLSLQGNEGAFWPAVIGNTIIIYGFCLAFIGARYFYGQKGGWRMAVGISLASFAVMAAFHASWQGRNIAYAVGQSVPMAMTVFYLARQKSLGLGGRIAIIAFLLGIIGHAIETSLNIAAWAGEFDQSLYFSIESYALVCVIYSGMIWNFGFIVMAMNRLHGDMARVAETDELTGPPNRR
;
A
#
# COMPACT_ATOMS: atom_id res chain seq x y z
N MET A 1 -23.65 -6.04 -16.72
CA MET A 1 -22.61 -6.37 -15.73
C MET A 1 -23.16 -6.11 -14.34
N PRO A 2 -22.85 -6.94 -13.32
CA PRO A 2 -23.27 -6.65 -11.95
C PRO A 2 -22.67 -5.30 -11.52
N LYS A 3 -23.50 -4.37 -11.03
CA LYS A 3 -23.04 -3.05 -10.57
C LYS A 3 -22.42 -3.20 -9.18
N LEU A 4 -21.11 -2.99 -9.06
CA LEU A 4 -20.48 -2.78 -7.76
C LEU A 4 -20.76 -1.35 -7.32
N ASP A 5 -21.39 -1.20 -6.17
CA ASP A 5 -21.59 0.10 -5.55
C ASP A 5 -20.37 0.51 -4.72
N PHE A 6 -20.06 1.81 -4.70
CA PHE A 6 -18.89 2.36 -4.01
C PHE A 6 -18.90 2.08 -2.51
N LEU A 7 -20.09 2.06 -1.88
CA LEU A 7 -20.21 1.72 -0.45
C LEU A 7 -19.66 0.31 -0.18
N THR A 8 -19.95 -0.64 -1.07
CA THR A 8 -19.47 -2.01 -0.94
C THR A 8 -17.95 -2.06 -1.07
N LEU A 9 -17.37 -1.29 -2.01
CA LEU A 9 -15.92 -1.18 -2.16
C LEU A 9 -15.25 -0.60 -0.91
N TYR A 10 -15.82 0.44 -0.31
CA TYR A 10 -15.30 1.03 0.92
C TYR A 10 -15.36 0.06 2.10
N ILE A 11 -16.45 -0.71 2.24
CA ILE A 11 -16.55 -1.76 3.27
C ILE A 11 -15.47 -2.84 3.05
N VAL A 12 -15.26 -3.28 1.80
CA VAL A 12 -14.21 -4.26 1.47
C VAL A 12 -12.81 -3.72 1.79
N ILE A 13 -12.52 -2.46 1.45
CA ILE A 13 -11.27 -1.78 1.84
C ILE A 13 -11.08 -1.82 3.35
N PHE A 14 -12.12 -1.43 4.10
CA PHE A 14 -12.07 -1.37 5.55
C PHE A 14 -11.80 -2.75 6.17
N LEU A 15 -12.57 -3.77 5.78
CA LEU A 15 -12.42 -5.13 6.31
C LEU A 15 -11.05 -5.72 5.97
N ASN A 16 -10.59 -5.55 4.73
CA ASN A 16 -9.27 -6.02 4.29
C ASN A 16 -8.14 -5.33 5.08
N SER A 17 -8.23 -4.01 5.23
CA SER A 17 -7.25 -3.24 6.01
C SER A 17 -7.24 -3.68 7.48
N LEU A 18 -8.42 -3.94 8.06
CA LEU A 18 -8.54 -4.44 9.42
C LEU A 18 -7.89 -5.83 9.58
N THR A 19 -8.16 -6.76 8.66
CA THR A 19 -7.56 -8.10 8.65
C THR A 19 -6.05 -8.02 8.66
N VAL A 20 -5.48 -7.23 7.76
CA VAL A 20 -4.03 -7.07 7.64
C VAL A 20 -3.44 -6.37 8.86
N CYS A 21 -4.15 -5.40 9.44
CA CYS A 21 -3.74 -4.71 10.66
C CYS A 21 -3.68 -5.66 11.86
N ILE A 22 -4.66 -6.57 12.00
CA ILE A 22 -4.67 -7.62 13.04
C ILE A 22 -3.46 -8.55 12.87
N ILE A 23 -3.20 -9.02 11.66
CA ILE A 23 -2.07 -9.91 11.37
C ILE A 23 -0.74 -9.23 11.72
N TRP A 24 -0.52 -8.00 11.26
CA TRP A 24 0.70 -7.26 11.59
C TRP A 24 0.82 -6.92 13.07
N THR A 25 -0.29 -6.71 13.76
CA THR A 25 -0.29 -6.53 15.22
C THR A 25 0.24 -7.78 15.91
N ALA A 26 -0.27 -8.96 15.54
CA ALA A 26 0.19 -10.24 16.07
C ALA A 26 1.69 -10.45 15.79
N ILE A 27 2.15 -10.22 14.56
CA ILE A 27 3.57 -10.37 14.19
C ILE A 27 4.45 -9.38 14.96
N ALA A 28 4.06 -8.10 15.03
CA ALA A 28 4.83 -7.06 15.71
C ALA A 28 4.90 -7.30 17.24
N PHE A 29 3.84 -7.85 17.83
CA PHE A 29 3.79 -8.19 19.25
C PHE A 29 4.65 -9.42 19.57
N SER A 30 4.55 -10.47 18.76
CA SER A 30 5.34 -11.70 18.91
C SER A 30 6.84 -11.48 18.65
N TYR A 31 7.19 -10.65 17.66
CA TYR A 31 8.56 -10.42 17.22
C TYR A 31 9.02 -8.97 17.47
N ARG A 32 9.07 -8.53 18.74
CA ARG A 32 9.34 -7.13 19.13
C ARG A 32 10.64 -6.52 18.55
N LYS A 33 11.69 -7.33 18.40
CA LYS A 33 12.98 -6.88 17.83
C LYS A 33 12.93 -6.67 16.30
N PHE A 34 11.95 -7.27 15.62
CA PHE A 34 11.80 -7.18 14.16
C PHE A 34 11.14 -5.84 13.77
N ARG A 35 11.97 -4.81 13.59
CA ARG A 35 11.54 -3.44 13.24
C ARG A 35 10.65 -3.33 11.98
N PRO A 36 10.88 -4.08 10.88
CA PRO A 36 10.05 -3.98 9.67
C PRO A 36 8.56 -4.22 9.93
N ALA A 37 8.22 -5.21 10.78
CA ALA A 37 6.82 -5.49 11.13
C ALA A 37 6.10 -4.29 11.77
N ARG A 38 6.79 -3.47 12.57
CA ARG A 38 6.20 -2.26 13.15
C ARG A 38 5.91 -1.18 12.12
N LEU A 39 6.79 -1.04 11.12
CA LEU A 39 6.57 -0.08 10.04
C LEU A 39 5.44 -0.52 9.12
N TRP A 40 5.35 -1.82 8.84
CA TRP A 40 4.23 -2.39 8.09
C TRP A 40 2.91 -2.35 8.86
N LEU A 41 2.95 -2.53 10.19
CA LEU A 41 1.79 -2.28 11.05
C LEU A 41 1.34 -0.81 11.00
N LEU A 42 2.26 0.15 11.13
CA LEU A 42 1.92 1.57 11.04
C LEU A 42 1.35 1.92 9.66
N SER A 43 1.95 1.37 8.60
CA SER A 43 1.42 1.48 7.24
C SER A 43 -0.03 1.02 7.17
N THR A 44 -0.32 -0.21 7.58
CA THR A 44 -1.67 -0.80 7.45
C THR A 44 -2.69 -0.16 8.39
N THR A 45 -2.25 0.33 9.55
CA THR A 45 -3.07 1.16 10.45
C THR A 45 -3.46 2.48 9.78
N LEU A 46 -2.53 3.14 9.09
CA LEU A 46 -2.84 4.36 8.34
C LEU A 46 -3.78 4.07 7.17
N LEU A 47 -3.62 2.96 6.44
CA LEU A 47 -4.58 2.57 5.40
C LEU A 47 -5.99 2.38 6.00
N LEU A 48 -6.10 1.73 7.16
CA LEU A 48 -7.37 1.56 7.87
C LEU A 48 -8.00 2.91 8.26
N VAL A 49 -7.21 3.81 8.86
CA VAL A 49 -7.68 5.15 9.26
C VAL A 49 -8.06 5.99 8.04
N GLY A 50 -7.24 5.97 6.97
CA GLY A 50 -7.51 6.69 5.73
C GLY A 50 -8.77 6.19 5.03
N GLY A 51 -8.98 4.87 5.00
CA GLY A 51 -10.21 4.27 4.50
C GLY A 51 -11.45 4.65 5.32
N PHE A 52 -11.32 4.73 6.65
CA PHE A 52 -12.39 5.23 7.52
C PHE A 52 -12.69 6.72 7.28
N VAL A 53 -11.67 7.56 7.09
CA VAL A 53 -11.90 8.98 6.77
C VAL A 53 -12.56 9.12 5.40
N LEU A 54 -12.20 8.31 4.41
CA LEU A 54 -12.84 8.30 3.09
C LEU A 54 -14.30 7.86 3.14
N SER A 55 -14.68 6.93 4.01
CA SER A 55 -16.08 6.52 4.11
C SER A 55 -17.00 7.64 4.62
N LEU A 56 -16.45 8.64 5.33
CA LEU A 56 -17.16 9.85 5.76
C LEU A 56 -17.41 10.84 4.60
N GLN A 57 -16.82 10.62 3.42
CA GLN A 57 -16.98 11.49 2.26
C GLN A 57 -18.43 11.52 1.73
N GLY A 58 -19.18 10.43 1.94
CA GLY A 58 -20.55 10.28 1.44
C GLY A 58 -20.65 10.31 -0.10
N ASN A 59 -21.86 10.12 -0.63
CA ASN A 59 -22.09 10.07 -2.08
C ASN A 59 -21.93 11.44 -2.76
N GLU A 60 -22.04 12.54 -1.99
CA GLU A 60 -21.85 13.91 -2.47
C GLU A 60 -20.39 14.33 -2.57
N GLY A 61 -19.45 13.49 -2.09
CA GLY A 61 -18.05 13.71 -2.40
C GLY A 61 -17.36 14.78 -1.55
N ALA A 62 -17.67 14.85 -0.25
CA ALA A 62 -17.14 15.88 0.65
C ALA A 62 -15.62 16.07 0.51
N PHE A 63 -15.21 17.30 0.19
CA PHE A 63 -13.84 17.59 -0.23
C PHE A 63 -12.79 17.25 0.83
N TRP A 64 -12.99 17.70 2.08
CA TRP A 64 -12.00 17.52 3.14
C TRP A 64 -11.77 16.06 3.54
N PRO A 65 -12.82 15.23 3.76
CA PRO A 65 -12.64 13.80 3.97
C PRO A 65 -11.87 13.12 2.84
N ALA A 66 -12.16 13.49 1.58
CA ALA A 66 -11.48 12.94 0.40
C ALA A 66 -9.97 13.20 0.44
N VAL A 67 -9.59 14.48 0.55
CA VAL A 67 -8.19 14.90 0.47
C VAL A 67 -7.40 14.39 1.67
N ILE A 68 -7.96 14.46 2.87
CA ILE A 68 -7.30 14.00 4.10
C ILE A 68 -7.13 12.48 4.07
N GLY A 69 -8.19 11.73 3.77
CA GLY A 69 -8.14 10.27 3.71
C GLY A 69 -7.14 9.76 2.68
N ASN A 70 -7.18 10.30 1.46
CA ASN A 70 -6.22 9.97 0.40
C ASN A 70 -4.77 10.29 0.79
N THR A 71 -4.53 11.42 1.47
CA THR A 71 -3.18 11.79 1.94
C THR A 71 -2.65 10.82 2.99
N ILE A 72 -3.51 10.39 3.92
CA ILE A 72 -3.18 9.37 4.93
C ILE A 72 -2.80 8.06 4.25
N ILE A 73 -3.57 7.63 3.25
CA ILE A 73 -3.29 6.41 2.48
C ILE A 73 -1.94 6.50 1.77
N ILE A 74 -1.67 7.60 1.05
CA ILE A 74 -0.40 7.81 0.35
C ILE A 74 0.77 7.74 1.34
N TYR A 75 0.64 8.34 2.52
CA TYR A 75 1.67 8.25 3.56
C TYR A 75 1.83 6.80 4.06
N GLY A 76 0.73 6.07 4.21
CA GLY A 76 0.74 4.63 4.50
C GLY A 76 1.53 3.81 3.48
N PHE A 77 1.34 4.04 2.18
CA PHE A 77 2.14 3.40 1.12
C PHE A 77 3.63 3.79 1.20
N CYS A 78 3.94 5.04 1.55
CA CYS A 78 5.32 5.46 1.80
C CYS A 78 5.93 4.72 3.00
N LEU A 79 5.16 4.45 4.06
CA LEU A 79 5.62 3.62 5.18
C LEU A 79 5.83 2.16 4.77
N ALA A 80 5.02 1.62 3.87
CA ALA A 80 5.23 0.28 3.33
C ALA A 80 6.60 0.17 2.61
N PHE A 81 6.93 1.18 1.81
CA PHE A 81 8.24 1.34 1.18
C PHE A 81 9.39 1.43 2.21
N ILE A 82 9.25 2.28 3.24
CA ILE A 82 10.25 2.41 4.30
C ILE A 82 10.41 1.08 5.05
N GLY A 83 9.32 0.36 5.31
CA GLY A 83 9.34 -0.98 5.90
C GLY A 83 10.14 -1.98 5.06
N ALA A 84 9.95 -1.99 3.74
CA ALA A 84 10.74 -2.81 2.82
C ALA A 84 12.24 -2.44 2.85
N ARG A 85 12.57 -1.16 2.96
CA ARG A 85 13.96 -0.72 3.12
C ARG A 85 14.59 -1.21 4.42
N TYR A 86 13.87 -1.04 5.54
CA TYR A 86 14.31 -1.52 6.84
C TYR A 86 14.47 -3.04 6.88
N PHE A 87 13.63 -3.78 6.13
CA PHE A 87 13.81 -5.21 5.96
C PHE A 87 15.19 -5.53 5.38
N TYR A 88 15.61 -4.86 4.31
CA TYR A 88 16.95 -5.05 3.74
C TYR A 88 18.07 -4.25 4.44
N GLY A 89 17.83 -3.76 5.66
CA GLY A 89 18.85 -3.10 6.50
C GLY A 89 19.11 -1.63 6.17
N GLN A 90 18.39 -1.04 5.21
CA GLN A 90 18.57 0.36 4.81
C GLN A 90 17.68 1.29 5.63
N LYS A 91 18.28 2.22 6.38
CA LYS A 91 17.55 3.22 7.19
C LYS A 91 17.29 4.50 6.39
N GLY A 92 16.18 5.19 6.64
CA GLY A 92 15.81 6.46 5.99
C GLY A 92 14.55 6.38 5.12
N GLY A 93 14.28 7.43 4.34
CA GLY A 93 13.09 7.56 3.49
C GLY A 93 11.96 8.42 4.08
N TRP A 94 12.05 8.79 5.37
CA TRP A 94 11.03 9.58 6.08
C TRP A 94 10.77 10.96 5.48
N ARG A 95 11.82 11.74 5.16
CA ARG A 95 11.67 13.07 4.55
C ARG A 95 10.98 13.01 3.20
N MET A 96 11.29 11.98 2.42
CA MET A 96 10.68 11.75 1.12
C MET A 96 9.22 11.29 1.25
N ALA A 97 8.92 10.43 2.22
CA ALA A 97 7.54 10.04 2.52
C ALA A 97 6.68 11.26 2.86
N VAL A 98 7.17 12.12 3.76
CA VAL A 98 6.49 13.38 4.11
C VAL A 98 6.38 14.30 2.89
N GLY A 99 7.45 14.43 2.10
CA GLY A 99 7.47 15.26 0.90
C GLY A 99 6.45 14.81 -0.15
N ILE A 100 6.37 13.51 -0.45
CA ILE A 100 5.40 12.94 -1.39
C ILE A 100 3.98 13.17 -0.87
N SER A 101 3.70 12.87 0.41
CA SER A 101 2.37 13.05 0.98
C SER A 101 1.92 14.52 1.00
N LEU A 102 2.80 15.46 1.36
CA LEU A 102 2.48 16.88 1.36
C LEU A 102 2.32 17.44 -0.05
N ALA A 103 3.15 17.01 -1.00
CA ALA A 103 3.01 17.40 -2.40
C ALA A 103 1.68 16.89 -2.98
N SER A 104 1.35 15.60 -2.75
CA SER A 104 0.06 15.03 -3.17
C SER A 104 -1.12 15.74 -2.52
N PHE A 105 -1.04 16.08 -1.23
CA PHE A 105 -2.05 16.89 -0.54
C PHE A 105 -2.24 18.25 -1.22
N ALA A 106 -1.15 18.97 -1.49
CA ALA A 106 -1.21 20.30 -2.12
C ALA A 106 -1.83 20.23 -3.53
N VAL A 107 -1.45 19.23 -4.34
CA VAL A 107 -2.01 19.04 -5.69
C VAL A 107 -3.49 18.68 -5.60
N MET A 108 -3.88 17.73 -4.75
CA MET A 108 -5.30 17.40 -4.53
C MET A 108 -6.10 18.61 -4.04
N ALA A 109 -5.51 19.44 -3.16
CA ALA A 109 -6.15 20.63 -2.65
C ALA A 109 -6.33 21.71 -3.72
N ALA A 110 -5.39 21.85 -4.66
CA ALA A 110 -5.51 22.76 -5.80
C ALA A 110 -6.71 22.41 -6.69
N PHE A 111 -7.02 21.11 -6.85
CA PHE A 111 -8.18 20.62 -7.60
C PHE A 111 -9.50 20.62 -6.81
N HIS A 112 -9.71 21.57 -5.90
CA HIS A 112 -10.93 21.60 -5.05
C HIS A 112 -12.26 21.53 -5.82
N ALA A 113 -12.33 22.17 -6.99
CA ALA A 113 -13.54 22.22 -7.81
C ALA A 113 -13.73 20.98 -8.72
N SER A 114 -12.68 20.19 -8.96
CA SER A 114 -12.73 19.06 -9.89
C SER A 114 -12.63 17.74 -9.14
N TRP A 115 -13.65 16.89 -9.29
CA TRP A 115 -13.59 15.51 -8.79
C TRP A 115 -12.50 14.70 -9.51
N GLN A 116 -12.48 14.79 -10.83
CA GLN A 116 -11.58 14.02 -11.70
C GLN A 116 -10.12 14.41 -11.46
N GLY A 117 -9.84 15.72 -11.34
CA GLY A 117 -8.49 16.21 -11.04
C GLY A 117 -7.95 15.70 -9.70
N ARG A 118 -8.83 15.57 -8.68
CA ARG A 118 -8.46 14.99 -7.37
C ARG A 118 -8.13 13.51 -7.46
N ASN A 119 -8.94 12.73 -8.18
CA ASN A 119 -8.69 11.30 -8.36
C ASN A 119 -7.40 11.04 -9.15
N ILE A 120 -7.14 11.81 -10.21
CA ILE A 120 -5.86 11.75 -10.95
C ILE A 120 -4.68 12.06 -10.02
N ALA A 121 -4.76 13.13 -9.25
CA ALA A 121 -3.71 13.52 -8.32
C ALA A 121 -3.45 12.44 -7.25
N TYR A 122 -4.51 11.82 -6.72
CA TYR A 122 -4.41 10.69 -5.81
C TYR A 122 -3.77 9.46 -6.46
N ALA A 123 -4.28 9.02 -7.61
CA ALA A 123 -3.80 7.83 -8.31
C ALA A 123 -2.31 7.94 -8.67
N VAL A 124 -1.89 9.10 -9.16
CA VAL A 124 -0.47 9.41 -9.41
C VAL A 124 0.31 9.43 -8.10
N GLY A 125 -0.19 10.15 -7.09
CA GLY A 125 0.46 10.28 -5.79
C GLY A 125 0.68 8.96 -5.06
N GLN A 126 -0.26 8.02 -5.16
CA GLN A 126 -0.14 6.67 -4.62
C GLN A 126 0.74 5.76 -5.48
N SER A 127 0.72 5.91 -6.80
CA SER A 127 1.56 5.13 -7.71
C SER A 127 3.06 5.40 -7.51
N VAL A 128 3.45 6.60 -7.07
CA VAL A 128 4.85 6.93 -6.77
C VAL A 128 5.47 5.97 -5.74
N PRO A 129 5.00 5.88 -4.47
CA PRO A 129 5.58 4.96 -3.50
C PRO A 129 5.47 3.48 -3.91
N MET A 130 4.46 3.11 -4.69
CA MET A 130 4.35 1.76 -5.26
C MET A 130 5.48 1.46 -6.25
N ALA A 131 5.70 2.35 -7.21
CA ALA A 131 6.77 2.22 -8.20
C ALA A 131 8.16 2.25 -7.54
N MET A 132 8.34 3.10 -6.53
CA MET A 132 9.55 3.13 -5.71
C MET A 132 9.80 1.80 -4.99
N THR A 133 8.75 1.18 -4.46
CA THR A 133 8.84 -0.13 -3.80
C THR A 133 9.20 -1.23 -4.79
N VAL A 134 8.57 -1.26 -5.97
CA VAL A 134 8.90 -2.19 -7.06
C VAL A 134 10.37 -2.05 -7.45
N PHE A 135 10.81 -0.83 -7.76
CA PHE A 135 12.18 -0.55 -8.17
C PHE A 135 13.20 -0.94 -7.10
N TYR A 136 12.88 -0.66 -5.84
CA TYR A 136 13.74 -1.00 -4.72
C TYR A 136 13.86 -2.52 -4.52
N LEU A 137 12.74 -3.25 -4.57
CA LEU A 137 12.72 -4.71 -4.42
C LEU A 137 13.40 -5.39 -5.60
N ALA A 138 13.18 -4.93 -6.83
CA ALA A 138 13.80 -5.48 -8.04
C ALA A 138 15.33 -5.38 -8.03
N ARG A 139 15.90 -4.42 -7.30
CA ARG A 139 17.35 -4.22 -7.15
C ARG A 139 18.00 -5.06 -6.04
N GLN A 140 17.22 -5.82 -5.26
CA GLN A 140 17.77 -6.61 -4.17
C GLN A 140 18.43 -7.89 -4.71
N LYS A 141 19.67 -8.16 -4.28
CA LYS A 141 20.44 -9.33 -4.70
C LYS A 141 19.77 -10.66 -4.34
N SER A 142 19.08 -10.72 -3.20
CA SER A 142 18.38 -11.91 -2.71
C SER A 142 16.87 -11.67 -2.61
N LEU A 143 16.23 -11.58 -3.78
CA LEU A 143 14.78 -11.46 -3.86
C LEU A 143 14.12 -12.84 -3.69
N GLY A 144 13.69 -13.14 -2.46
CA GLY A 144 12.89 -14.35 -2.16
C GLY A 144 11.46 -14.29 -2.73
N LEU A 145 10.72 -15.39 -2.59
CA LEU A 145 9.34 -15.51 -3.11
C LEU A 145 8.42 -14.38 -2.64
N GLY A 146 8.47 -14.01 -1.36
CA GLY A 146 7.65 -12.92 -0.83
C GLY A 146 7.91 -11.57 -1.49
N GLY A 147 9.17 -11.29 -1.86
CA GLY A 147 9.52 -10.07 -2.60
C GLY A 147 8.99 -10.08 -4.03
N ARG A 148 8.99 -11.24 -4.71
CA ARG A 148 8.38 -11.39 -6.05
C ARG A 148 6.87 -11.18 -6.01
N ILE A 149 6.20 -11.78 -5.02
CA ILE A 149 4.75 -11.59 -4.78
C ILE A 149 4.45 -10.10 -4.57
N ALA A 150 5.23 -9.42 -3.73
CA ALA A 150 5.06 -7.99 -3.49
C ALA A 150 5.26 -7.15 -4.76
N ILE A 151 6.28 -7.43 -5.58
CA ILE A 151 6.49 -6.71 -6.85
C ILE A 151 5.29 -6.88 -7.79
N ILE A 152 4.83 -8.11 -8.00
CA ILE A 152 3.69 -8.40 -8.89
C ILE A 152 2.44 -7.67 -8.39
N ALA A 153 2.21 -7.69 -7.07
CA ALA A 153 1.10 -6.97 -6.46
C ALA A 153 1.19 -5.46 -6.68
N PHE A 154 2.33 -4.82 -6.41
CA PHE A 154 2.48 -3.38 -6.64
C PHE A 154 2.32 -3.02 -8.12
N LEU A 155 2.82 -3.84 -9.05
CA LEU A 155 2.60 -3.64 -10.49
C LEU A 155 1.12 -3.73 -10.86
N LEU A 156 0.39 -4.71 -10.31
CA LEU A 156 -1.05 -4.84 -10.52
C LEU A 156 -1.81 -3.58 -10.05
N GLY A 157 -1.45 -3.04 -8.89
CA GLY A 157 -2.08 -1.83 -8.39
C GLY A 157 -1.72 -0.57 -9.21
N ILE A 158 -0.48 -0.47 -9.72
CA ILE A 158 -0.09 0.61 -10.65
C ILE A 158 -0.90 0.53 -11.95
N ILE A 159 -1.14 -0.67 -12.48
CA ILE A 159 -2.00 -0.86 -13.66
C ILE A 159 -3.43 -0.40 -13.36
N GLY A 160 -3.97 -0.75 -12.18
CA GLY A 160 -5.28 -0.27 -11.72
C GLY A 160 -5.37 1.26 -11.69
N HIS A 161 -4.37 1.94 -11.13
CA HIS A 161 -4.30 3.40 -11.12
C HIS A 161 -4.10 4.02 -12.52
N ALA A 162 -3.40 3.34 -13.43
CA ALA A 162 -3.25 3.80 -14.80
C ALA A 162 -4.58 3.78 -15.55
N ILE A 163 -5.40 2.75 -15.32
CA ILE A 163 -6.77 2.68 -15.84
C ILE A 163 -7.63 3.79 -15.23
N GLU A 164 -7.63 3.93 -13.90
CA GLU A 164 -8.36 4.99 -13.17
C GLU A 164 -8.00 6.39 -13.68
N THR A 165 -6.71 6.67 -13.85
CA THR A 165 -6.21 7.95 -14.35
C THR A 165 -6.69 8.20 -15.79
N SER A 166 -6.60 7.19 -16.65
CA SER A 166 -7.04 7.30 -18.06
C SER A 166 -8.54 7.59 -18.17
N LEU A 167 -9.36 6.91 -17.36
CA LEU A 167 -10.81 7.13 -17.31
C LEU A 167 -11.15 8.53 -16.79
N ASN A 168 -10.47 9.00 -15.75
CA ASN A 168 -10.69 10.35 -15.20
C ASN A 168 -10.29 11.44 -16.20
N ILE A 169 -9.22 11.23 -16.97
CA ILE A 169 -8.83 12.16 -18.05
C ILE A 169 -9.90 12.18 -19.16
N ALA A 170 -10.36 11.00 -19.61
CA ALA A 170 -11.40 10.90 -20.65
C ALA A 170 -12.73 11.53 -20.20
N ALA A 171 -13.13 11.29 -18.94
CA ALA A 171 -14.32 11.89 -18.36
C ALA A 171 -14.19 13.42 -18.22
N TRP A 172 -13.00 13.92 -17.89
CA TRP A 172 -12.73 15.35 -17.81
C TRP A 172 -12.75 16.03 -19.19
N ALA A 173 -12.32 15.34 -20.26
CA ALA A 173 -12.43 15.81 -21.64
C ALA A 173 -13.88 15.80 -22.19
N GLY A 174 -14.84 15.22 -21.46
CA GLY A 174 -16.23 15.10 -21.89
C GLY A 174 -16.49 13.96 -22.89
N GLU A 175 -15.51 13.09 -23.11
CA GLU A 175 -15.56 12.05 -24.16
C GLU A 175 -16.06 10.69 -23.66
N PHE A 176 -16.48 10.58 -22.39
CA PHE A 176 -16.74 9.29 -21.76
C PHE A 176 -18.14 9.22 -21.13
N ASP A 177 -18.89 8.17 -21.48
CA ASP A 177 -20.19 7.89 -20.87
C ASP A 177 -20.05 7.63 -19.35
N GLN A 178 -20.89 8.28 -18.55
CA GLN A 178 -20.84 8.16 -17.09
C GLN A 178 -21.12 6.73 -16.60
N SER A 179 -21.99 5.99 -17.29
CA SER A 179 -22.35 4.63 -16.85
C SER A 179 -21.20 3.63 -17.06
N LEU A 180 -20.50 3.76 -18.19
CA LEU A 180 -19.27 3.04 -18.49
C LEU A 180 -18.13 3.45 -17.55
N TYR A 181 -18.00 4.75 -17.25
CA TYR A 181 -17.00 5.27 -16.31
C TYR A 181 -17.09 4.56 -14.96
N PHE A 182 -18.26 4.60 -14.31
CA PHE A 182 -18.44 4.00 -12.99
C PHE A 182 -18.26 2.48 -13.00
N SER A 183 -18.66 1.83 -14.09
CA SER A 183 -18.49 0.38 -14.24
C SER A 183 -17.01 0.01 -14.31
N ILE A 184 -16.21 0.67 -15.15
CA ILE A 184 -14.78 0.31 -15.30
C ILE A 184 -13.97 0.79 -14.08
N GLU A 185 -14.25 1.98 -13.56
CA GLU A 185 -13.58 2.55 -12.39
C GLU A 185 -13.76 1.65 -11.16
N SER A 186 -14.97 1.14 -10.90
CA SER A 186 -15.21 0.23 -9.78
C SER A 186 -14.36 -1.05 -9.87
N TYR A 187 -14.23 -1.66 -11.05
CA TYR A 187 -13.35 -2.82 -11.23
C TYR A 187 -11.86 -2.48 -11.11
N ALA A 188 -11.42 -1.34 -11.64
CA ALA A 188 -10.05 -0.87 -11.48
C ALA A 188 -9.70 -0.68 -9.99
N LEU A 189 -10.64 -0.12 -9.23
CA LEU A 189 -10.52 0.09 -7.79
C LEU A 189 -10.45 -1.25 -7.05
N VAL A 190 -11.27 -2.25 -7.41
CA VAL A 190 -11.14 -3.63 -6.88
C VAL A 190 -9.73 -4.19 -7.11
N CYS A 191 -9.16 -4.02 -8.31
CA CYS A 191 -7.80 -4.47 -8.61
C CYS A 191 -6.77 -3.79 -7.69
N VAL A 192 -6.88 -2.48 -7.46
CA VAL A 192 -6.00 -1.75 -6.54
C VAL A 192 -6.16 -2.28 -5.11
N ILE A 193 -7.38 -2.52 -4.63
CA ILE A 193 -7.65 -3.05 -3.29
C ILE A 193 -7.03 -4.44 -3.12
N TYR A 194 -7.26 -5.33 -4.07
CA TYR A 194 -6.72 -6.70 -4.03
C TYR A 194 -5.19 -6.72 -4.12
N SER A 195 -4.61 -5.82 -4.93
CA SER A 195 -3.17 -5.61 -4.94
C SER A 195 -2.64 -5.31 -3.54
N GLY A 196 -3.40 -4.51 -2.78
CA GLY A 196 -3.24 -4.21 -1.35
C GLY A 196 -2.98 -5.44 -0.48
N MET A 197 -3.85 -6.43 -0.65
CA MET A 197 -3.81 -7.67 0.12
C MET A 197 -2.61 -8.54 -0.30
N ILE A 198 -2.36 -8.68 -1.60
CA ILE A 198 -1.32 -9.54 -2.13
C ILE A 198 0.08 -9.03 -1.73
N TRP A 199 0.33 -7.71 -1.75
CA TRP A 199 1.63 -7.20 -1.31
C TRP A 199 1.88 -7.43 0.18
N ASN A 200 0.84 -7.36 1.01
CA ASN A 200 0.93 -7.69 2.43
C ASN A 200 1.29 -9.16 2.66
N PHE A 201 0.68 -10.08 1.90
CA PHE A 201 1.12 -11.49 1.91
C PHE A 201 2.58 -11.64 1.48
N GLY A 202 3.01 -10.91 0.46
CA GLY A 202 4.41 -10.86 0.05
C GLY A 202 5.35 -10.46 1.20
N PHE A 203 5.01 -9.41 1.93
CA PHE A 203 5.77 -8.96 3.10
C PHE A 203 5.72 -9.94 4.28
N ILE A 204 4.58 -10.60 4.52
CA ILE A 204 4.48 -11.65 5.54
C ILE A 204 5.40 -12.83 5.19
N VAL A 205 5.39 -13.29 3.93
CA VAL A 205 6.28 -14.36 3.48
C VAL A 205 7.75 -13.94 3.63
N MET A 206 8.09 -12.69 3.31
CA MET A 206 9.44 -12.16 3.56
C MET A 206 9.80 -12.18 5.06
N ALA A 207 8.89 -11.74 5.93
CA ALA A 207 9.09 -11.73 7.37
C ALA A 207 9.29 -13.16 7.91
N MET A 208 8.41 -14.09 7.57
CA MET A 208 8.47 -15.48 8.03
C MET A 208 9.75 -16.18 7.55
N ASN A 209 10.12 -16.01 6.28
CA ASN A 209 11.37 -16.59 5.76
C ASN A 209 12.59 -16.06 6.50
N ARG A 210 12.61 -14.77 6.85
CA ARG A 210 13.71 -14.19 7.62
C ARG A 210 13.74 -14.70 9.06
N LEU A 211 12.58 -14.77 9.72
CA LEU A 211 12.48 -15.25 11.09
C LEU A 211 12.87 -16.74 11.19
N HIS A 212 12.42 -17.57 10.25
CA HIS A 212 12.85 -18.97 10.17
C HIS A 212 14.34 -19.11 9.85
N GLY A 213 14.88 -18.31 8.93
CA GLY A 213 16.32 -18.32 8.63
C GLY A 213 17.17 -17.91 9.83
N ASP A 214 16.73 -16.89 10.59
CA ASP A 214 17.40 -16.47 11.81
C ASP A 214 17.34 -17.57 12.89
N MET A 215 16.20 -18.28 13.02
CA MET A 215 16.07 -19.44 13.93
C MET A 215 16.96 -20.61 13.52
N ALA A 216 17.02 -20.96 12.24
CA ALA A 216 17.88 -22.03 11.72
C ALA A 216 19.35 -21.70 12.00
N ARG A 217 19.77 -20.45 11.73
CA ARG A 217 21.12 -20.00 12.03
C ARG A 217 21.46 -20.16 13.50
N VAL A 218 20.60 -19.70 14.42
CA VAL A 218 20.81 -19.87 15.87
C VAL A 218 20.85 -21.35 16.26
N ALA A 219 20.03 -22.18 15.62
CA ALA A 219 20.00 -23.62 15.87
C ALA A 219 21.22 -24.37 15.33
N GLU A 220 21.97 -23.80 14.38
CA GLU A 220 23.13 -24.41 13.71
C GLU A 220 24.47 -23.78 14.12
N THR A 221 24.51 -22.60 14.74
CA THR A 221 25.74 -21.95 15.20
C THR A 221 25.88 -21.97 16.72
N ASP A 222 27.09 -22.24 17.22
CA ASP A 222 27.42 -22.16 18.63
C ASP A 222 27.43 -20.68 19.10
N GLU A 223 26.55 -20.33 20.04
CA GLU A 223 26.41 -18.94 20.52
C GLU A 223 27.66 -18.42 21.26
N LEU A 224 28.49 -19.30 21.82
CA LEU A 224 29.64 -18.92 22.63
C LEU A 224 30.90 -18.68 21.80
N THR A 225 31.03 -19.43 20.69
CA THR A 225 32.26 -19.48 19.90
C THR A 225 32.08 -18.96 18.48
N GLY A 226 30.89 -19.06 17.87
CA GLY A 226 30.57 -18.59 16.52
C GLY A 226 30.66 -19.63 15.37
N PRO A 227 31.45 -20.73 15.44
CA PRO A 227 31.39 -21.85 14.50
C PRO A 227 30.05 -22.60 14.48
N PRO A 228 29.83 -23.47 13.47
CA PRO A 228 28.72 -24.42 13.47
C PRO A 228 28.75 -25.32 14.71
N ASN A 229 27.58 -25.60 15.28
CA ASN A 229 27.45 -26.54 16.38
C ASN A 229 27.51 -27.99 15.85
N ARG A 230 27.52 -28.97 16.76
CA ARG A 230 27.76 -30.38 16.42
C ARG A 230 26.57 -31.08 15.73
N ARG A 231 25.40 -30.45 15.62
CA ARG A 231 24.23 -31.02 14.92
C ARG A 231 24.36 -30.83 13.42
#